data_AF-A0A969I7K9-F1
#
_entry.id   AF-A0A969I7K9-F1
#
_cell.length_a   1.000
_cell.length_b   1.000
_cell.length_c   1.000
_cell.angle_alpha   90.00
_cell.angle_beta   90.00
_cell.angle_gamma   90.00
#
_symmetry.space_group_name_H-M   'P 1'
#
loop_
_entity.id
_entity.type
_entity.pdbx_description
1 polymer ?
#
loop_
_entity_poly.entity_id
_entity_poly.type
_entity_poly.pdbx_seq_one_letter_code
_entity_poly.pdbx_strand_id
1 'polypeptide(L)'
;MLDVYRQHAAERAALGIPPLPLTAAQTSELCEQLKNPPDAEKEELLMLLRDRVPPGVDEAAYVKAVFLTAIAKDEIHCPLISHQGAIDLLGTMVGGYNVQSLVDLLKSRDSNLAAEAANALSKTLLVFDAFNDVLALSEVNPYAKQVIDAWGKT
;
A
#
# COMPACT_ATOMS: atom_id res chain seq x y z
N MET A 1 -4.70 17.90 9.15
CA MET A 1 -4.10 16.68 9.74
C MET A 1 -2.81 16.89 10.53
N LEU A 2 -1.72 17.39 9.92
CA LEU A 2 -0.36 17.31 10.48
C LEU A 2 -0.18 17.94 11.86
N ASP A 3 -0.66 19.17 12.08
CA ASP A 3 -0.48 19.83 13.38
C ASP A 3 -1.17 19.08 14.51
N VAL A 4 -2.36 18.54 14.26
CA VAL A 4 -3.09 17.70 15.21
C VAL A 4 -2.31 16.41 15.49
N TYR A 5 -1.75 15.78 14.45
CA TYR A 5 -0.91 14.60 14.61
C TYR A 5 0.35 14.90 15.44
N ARG A 6 1.05 15.99 15.14
CA ARG A 6 2.27 16.44 15.83
C ARG A 6 2.00 16.75 17.29
N GLN A 7 0.90 17.45 17.59
CA GLN A 7 0.47 17.72 18.97
C GLN A 7 0.25 16.42 19.74
N HIS A 8 -0.54 15.51 19.18
CA HIS A 8 -0.83 14.23 19.81
C HIS A 8 0.44 13.36 19.97
N ALA A 9 1.35 13.38 19.00
CA ALA A 9 2.63 12.70 19.09
C ALA A 9 3.50 13.26 20.22
N ALA A 10 3.53 14.57 20.40
CA ALA A 10 4.26 15.23 21.48
C ALA A 10 3.67 14.89 22.87
N GLU A 11 2.34 14.93 23.00
CA GLU A 11 1.64 14.54 24.24
C GLU A 11 1.97 13.10 24.66
N ARG A 12 2.01 12.18 23.68
CA ARG A 12 2.35 10.77 23.92
C ARG A 12 3.84 10.54 24.18
N ALA A 13 4.71 11.27 23.50
CA ALA A 13 6.14 11.23 23.75
C ALA A 13 6.47 11.69 25.19
N ALA A 14 5.76 12.69 25.72
CA ALA A 14 5.90 13.13 27.12
C ALA A 14 5.52 12.04 28.14
N LEU A 15 4.72 11.05 27.72
CA LEU A 15 4.35 9.86 28.50
C LEU A 15 5.23 8.64 28.18
N GLY A 16 6.24 8.78 27.32
CA GLY A 16 7.12 7.68 26.91
C GLY A 16 6.47 6.62 26.02
N ILE A 17 5.34 6.93 25.38
CA ILE A 17 4.59 6.00 24.52
C ILE A 17 4.58 6.47 23.05
N PRO A 18 4.59 5.55 22.07
CA PRO A 18 4.58 5.91 20.66
C PRO A 18 3.26 6.55 20.25
N PRO A 19 3.22 7.42 19.21
CA PRO A 19 1.98 7.99 18.70
C PRO A 19 1.01 6.90 18.24
N LEU A 20 -0.29 7.20 18.29
CA LEU A 20 -1.28 6.30 17.71
C LEU A 20 -1.13 6.23 16.18
N PRO A 21 -1.53 5.10 15.56
CA PRO A 21 -1.69 5.01 14.12
C PRO A 21 -2.70 6.06 13.60
N LEU A 22 -2.59 6.38 12.32
CA LEU A 22 -3.53 7.27 11.64
C LEU A 22 -4.90 6.60 11.52
N THR A 23 -5.94 7.39 11.71
CA THR A 23 -7.31 7.00 11.38
C THR A 23 -7.55 7.03 9.87
N ALA A 24 -8.67 6.47 9.41
CA ALA A 24 -9.07 6.56 8.00
C ALA A 24 -9.21 8.01 7.52
N ALA A 25 -9.79 8.90 8.35
CA ALA A 25 -9.91 10.32 8.05
C ALA A 25 -8.53 11.00 7.91
N GLN A 26 -7.61 10.74 8.84
CA GLN A 26 -6.26 11.28 8.77
C GLN A 26 -5.48 10.75 7.56
N THR A 27 -5.66 9.48 7.21
CA THR A 27 -5.05 8.86 6.04
C THR A 27 -5.60 9.44 4.75
N SER A 28 -6.90 9.74 4.69
CA SER A 28 -7.52 10.44 3.54
C SER A 28 -6.94 11.86 3.38
N GLU A 29 -6.85 12.64 4.46
CA GLU A 29 -6.22 13.97 4.44
C GLU A 29 -4.73 13.90 4.07
N LEU A 30 -4.03 12.84 4.47
CA LEU A 30 -2.64 12.58 4.08
C LEU A 30 -2.52 12.34 2.57
N CYS A 31 -3.39 11.48 2.01
CA CYS A 31 -3.43 11.19 0.58
C CYS A 31 -3.68 12.44 -0.27
N GLU A 32 -4.56 13.34 0.17
CA GLU A 32 -4.77 14.62 -0.53
C GLU A 32 -3.54 15.53 -0.47
N GLN A 33 -2.87 15.63 0.68
CA GLN A 33 -1.63 16.41 0.80
C GLN A 33 -0.50 15.84 -0.05
N LEU A 34 -0.40 14.52 -0.18
CA LEU A 34 0.61 13.86 -0.99
C LEU A 34 0.46 14.15 -2.50
N LYS A 35 -0.70 14.59 -2.98
CA LYS A 35 -0.88 15.01 -4.39
C LYS A 35 -0.22 16.37 -4.68
N ASN A 36 -0.13 17.25 -3.68
CA ASN A 36 0.52 18.55 -3.78
C ASN A 36 1.23 18.92 -2.45
N PRO A 37 2.35 18.25 -2.14
CA PRO A 37 2.98 18.33 -0.82
C PRO A 37 3.79 19.63 -0.67
N PRO A 38 3.67 20.32 0.48
CA PRO A 38 4.60 21.40 0.83
C PRO A 38 6.03 20.88 0.89
N ASP A 39 7.00 21.62 0.34
CA ASP A 39 8.40 21.18 0.27
C ASP A 39 8.99 20.81 1.64
N ALA A 40 8.60 21.55 2.68
CA ALA A 40 9.08 21.33 4.05
C ALA A 40 8.53 20.03 4.69
N GLU A 41 7.46 19.45 4.15
CA GLU A 41 6.71 18.36 4.80
C GLU A 41 6.79 17.04 4.04
N LYS A 42 7.44 17.01 2.87
CA LYS A 42 7.52 15.83 1.98
C LYS A 42 7.96 14.55 2.71
N GLU A 43 9.05 14.64 3.47
CA GLU A 43 9.61 13.48 4.17
C GLU A 43 8.68 12.98 5.29
N GLU A 44 8.05 13.91 6.01
CA GLU A 44 7.10 13.54 7.08
C GLU A 44 5.85 12.89 6.50
N LEU A 45 5.29 13.43 5.42
CA LEU A 45 4.12 12.84 4.74
C LEU A 45 4.41 11.41 4.24
N LEU A 46 5.59 11.18 3.64
CA LEU A 46 6.00 9.83 3.23
C LEU A 46 6.17 8.88 4.42
N MET A 47 6.83 9.33 5.50
CA MET A 47 6.99 8.54 6.72
C MET A 47 5.63 8.17 7.33
N LEU A 48 4.68 9.11 7.38
CA LEU A 48 3.33 8.84 7.88
C LEU A 48 2.61 7.79 7.05
N LEU A 49 2.69 7.88 5.71
CA LEU A 49 2.06 6.89 4.83
C LEU A 49 2.70 5.51 5.01
N ARG A 50 4.03 5.46 5.11
CA ARG A 50 4.80 4.21 5.25
C ARG A 50 4.56 3.53 6.59
N ASP A 51 4.70 4.29 7.69
CA ASP A 51 4.91 3.72 9.03
C ASP A 51 3.74 3.94 9.99
N ARG A 52 2.81 4.85 9.68
CA ARG A 52 1.74 5.25 10.63
C ARG A 52 0.34 4.86 10.19
N VAL A 53 0.17 4.26 9.02
CA VAL A 53 -1.11 3.63 8.64
C VAL A 53 -1.11 2.18 9.15
N PRO A 54 -2.15 1.74 9.89
CA PRO A 54 -2.25 0.35 10.33
C PRO A 54 -2.31 -0.61 9.12
N PRO A 55 -1.73 -1.83 9.22
CA PRO A 55 -1.82 -2.83 8.17
C PRO A 55 -3.16 -3.59 8.21
N GLY A 56 -3.36 -4.54 7.29
CA GLY A 56 -4.48 -5.47 7.37
C GLY A 56 -5.78 -4.93 6.74
N VAL A 57 -6.88 -5.18 7.44
CA VAL A 57 -8.25 -4.84 7.02
C VAL A 57 -8.82 -3.64 7.78
N ASP A 58 -7.94 -2.78 8.32
CA ASP A 58 -8.35 -1.52 8.93
C ASP A 58 -8.83 -0.52 7.86
N GLU A 59 -9.78 0.37 8.22
CA GLU A 59 -10.31 1.37 7.30
C GLU A 59 -9.23 2.32 6.76
N ALA A 60 -8.21 2.65 7.56
CA ALA A 60 -7.07 3.44 7.11
C ALA A 60 -6.18 2.65 6.12
N ALA A 61 -6.04 1.33 6.33
CA ALA A 61 -5.35 0.45 5.38
C ALA A 61 -6.08 0.43 4.03
N TYR A 62 -7.41 0.40 4.03
CA TYR A 62 -8.22 0.49 2.81
C TYR A 62 -7.92 1.77 2.03
N VAL A 63 -7.95 2.93 2.70
CA VAL A 63 -7.66 4.24 2.08
C VAL A 63 -6.25 4.25 1.47
N LYS A 64 -5.25 3.77 2.20
CA LYS A 64 -3.87 3.65 1.70
C LYS A 64 -3.77 2.72 0.49
N ALA A 65 -4.39 1.54 0.53
CA ALA A 65 -4.36 0.59 -0.57
C ALA A 65 -4.98 1.16 -1.85
N VAL A 66 -6.15 1.81 -1.74
CA VAL A 66 -6.82 2.47 -2.88
C VAL A 66 -5.95 3.58 -3.46
N PHE A 67 -5.39 4.44 -2.62
CA PHE A 67 -4.52 5.53 -3.06
C PHE A 67 -3.27 5.02 -3.80
N LEU A 68 -2.58 4.03 -3.26
CA LEU A 68 -1.40 3.43 -3.90
C LEU A 68 -1.78 2.72 -5.20
N THR A 69 -2.93 2.04 -5.25
CA THR A 69 -3.41 1.40 -6.49
C THR A 69 -3.65 2.42 -7.58
N ALA A 70 -4.28 3.55 -7.25
CA ALA A 70 -4.54 4.63 -8.21
C ALA A 70 -3.24 5.26 -8.73
N ILE A 71 -2.21 5.41 -7.88
CA ILE A 71 -0.89 5.85 -8.33
C ILE A 71 -0.25 4.81 -9.25
N ALA A 72 -0.26 3.53 -8.88
CA ALA A 72 0.32 2.45 -9.68
C ALA A 72 -0.31 2.35 -11.07
N LYS A 73 -1.60 2.68 -11.20
CA LYS A 73 -2.34 2.69 -12.47
C LYS A 73 -2.30 4.01 -13.25
N ASP A 74 -1.56 5.00 -12.76
CA ASP A 74 -1.51 6.35 -13.33
C ASP A 74 -2.88 7.08 -13.35
N GLU A 75 -3.80 6.71 -12.46
CA GLU A 75 -5.11 7.36 -12.28
C GLU A 75 -5.00 8.64 -11.42
N ILE A 76 -4.03 8.67 -10.52
CA ILE A 76 -3.71 9.81 -9.65
C ILE A 76 -2.21 10.07 -9.68
N HIS A 77 -1.84 11.34 -9.81
CA HIS A 77 -0.44 11.76 -9.73
C HIS A 77 -0.04 12.11 -8.29
N CYS A 78 1.10 11.59 -7.85
CA CYS A 78 1.79 11.97 -6.61
C CYS A 78 3.25 12.29 -6.93
N PRO A 79 3.75 13.53 -6.72
CA PRO A 79 5.12 13.88 -7.07
C PRO A 79 6.20 13.15 -6.23
N LEU A 80 5.81 12.44 -5.16
CA LEU A 80 6.73 11.76 -4.26
C LEU A 80 6.76 10.23 -4.43
N ILE A 81 5.78 9.66 -5.15
CA ILE A 81 5.61 8.21 -5.26
C ILE A 81 5.47 7.86 -6.74
N SER A 82 6.45 7.12 -7.26
CA SER A 82 6.39 6.56 -8.62
C SER A 82 5.39 5.39 -8.69
N HIS A 83 5.03 4.97 -9.90
CA HIS A 83 4.18 3.79 -10.09
C HIS A 83 4.78 2.55 -9.40
N GLN A 84 6.08 2.29 -9.60
CA GLN A 84 6.84 1.26 -8.87
C GLN A 84 6.75 1.45 -7.36
N GLY A 85 7.00 2.67 -6.87
CA GLY A 85 7.05 2.94 -5.44
C GLY A 85 5.70 2.69 -4.77
N ALA A 86 4.61 2.86 -5.50
CA ALA A 86 3.28 2.51 -5.03
C ALA A 86 3.09 1.00 -4.89
N ILE A 87 3.56 0.20 -5.86
CA ILE A 87 3.54 -1.27 -5.78
C ILE A 87 4.42 -1.77 -4.64
N ASP A 88 5.61 -1.19 -4.46
CA ASP A 88 6.50 -1.53 -3.34
C ASP A 88 5.83 -1.28 -1.99
N LEU A 89 5.16 -0.13 -1.83
CA LEU A 89 4.42 0.19 -0.61
C LEU A 89 3.19 -0.72 -0.39
N LEU A 90 2.51 -1.14 -1.45
CA LEU A 90 1.46 -2.16 -1.35
C LEU A 90 2.04 -3.50 -0.85
N GLY A 91 3.24 -3.86 -1.30
CA GLY A 91 3.96 -5.05 -0.86
C GLY A 91 4.31 -5.07 0.62
N THR A 92 4.41 -3.91 1.29
CA THR A 92 4.74 -3.84 2.73
C THR A 92 3.52 -3.88 3.65
N MET A 93 2.29 -3.91 3.11
CA MET A 93 1.07 -3.83 3.92
C MET A 93 0.66 -5.17 4.58
N VAL A 94 1.54 -6.18 4.52
CA VAL A 94 1.46 -7.50 5.19
C VAL A 94 0.36 -8.42 4.64
N GLY A 95 -0.86 -7.91 4.42
CA GLY A 95 -2.04 -8.61 3.92
C GLY A 95 -3.31 -7.79 4.11
N GLY A 96 -4.45 -8.27 3.59
CA GLY A 96 -5.72 -7.53 3.59
C GLY A 96 -5.94 -6.77 2.30
N TYR A 97 -6.28 -5.47 2.39
CA TYR A 97 -6.69 -4.69 1.21
C TYR A 97 -5.62 -4.57 0.13
N ASN A 98 -4.33 -4.62 0.47
CA ASN A 98 -3.23 -4.59 -0.49
C ASN A 98 -3.18 -5.84 -1.39
N VAL A 99 -3.65 -7.00 -0.91
CA VAL A 99 -3.65 -8.24 -1.69
C VAL A 99 -4.56 -8.07 -2.90
N GLN A 100 -5.77 -7.55 -2.69
CA GLN A 100 -6.71 -7.32 -3.79
C GLN A 100 -6.17 -6.31 -4.81
N SER A 101 -5.50 -5.26 -4.33
CA SER A 101 -4.80 -4.29 -5.18
C SER A 101 -3.73 -4.94 -6.05
N LEU A 102 -2.86 -5.77 -5.46
CA LEU A 102 -1.80 -6.46 -6.19
C LEU A 102 -2.36 -7.48 -7.20
N VAL A 103 -3.43 -8.21 -6.84
CA VAL A 103 -4.12 -9.14 -7.75
C VAL A 103 -4.74 -8.40 -8.94
N ASP A 104 -5.28 -7.21 -8.72
CA ASP A 104 -5.81 -6.39 -9.80
C ASP A 104 -4.69 -5.88 -10.73
N LEU A 105 -3.55 -5.48 -10.16
CA LEU A 105 -2.37 -5.07 -10.93
C LEU A 105 -1.75 -6.20 -11.76
N LEU A 106 -1.88 -7.48 -11.36
CA LEU A 106 -1.51 -8.63 -12.21
C LEU A 106 -2.26 -8.65 -13.55
N LYS A 107 -3.47 -8.08 -13.59
CA LYS A 107 -4.32 -8.02 -14.78
C LYS A 107 -4.01 -6.81 -15.67
N SER A 108 -3.03 -5.98 -15.28
CA SER A 108 -2.61 -4.83 -16.07
C SER A 108 -2.11 -5.25 -17.45
N ARG A 109 -2.38 -4.40 -18.45
CA ARG A 109 -1.80 -4.54 -19.79
C ARG A 109 -0.34 -4.10 -19.85
N ASP A 110 0.10 -3.32 -18.87
CA ASP A 110 1.50 -2.97 -18.69
C ASP A 110 2.23 -4.15 -18.04
N SER A 111 3.13 -4.77 -18.81
CA SER A 111 3.91 -5.91 -18.36
C SER A 111 4.83 -5.58 -17.20
N ASN A 112 5.31 -4.35 -17.09
CA ASN A 112 6.18 -3.95 -15.98
C ASN A 112 5.37 -3.90 -14.69
N LEU A 113 4.21 -3.23 -14.69
CA LEU A 113 3.33 -3.18 -13.52
C LEU A 113 2.87 -4.58 -13.08
N ALA A 114 2.50 -5.43 -14.04
CA ALA A 114 2.10 -6.80 -13.74
C ALA A 114 3.25 -7.65 -13.15
N ALA A 115 4.48 -7.48 -13.65
CA ALA A 115 5.66 -8.16 -13.13
C ALA A 115 6.03 -7.69 -11.72
N GLU A 116 5.96 -6.39 -11.46
CA GLU A 116 6.21 -5.78 -10.15
C GLU A 116 5.18 -6.24 -9.13
N ALA A 117 3.90 -6.24 -9.51
CA ALA A 117 2.82 -6.76 -8.68
C ALA A 117 3.02 -8.24 -8.34
N ALA A 118 3.47 -9.06 -9.29
CA ALA A 118 3.81 -10.46 -9.03
C ALA A 118 4.99 -10.61 -8.07
N ASN A 119 6.03 -9.78 -8.21
CA ASN A 119 7.17 -9.80 -7.29
C ASN A 119 6.78 -9.42 -5.86
N ALA A 120 5.91 -8.43 -5.70
CA ALA A 120 5.36 -8.05 -4.41
C ALA A 120 4.49 -9.16 -3.83
N LEU A 121 3.53 -9.67 -4.61
CA LEU A 121 2.56 -10.68 -4.15
C LEU A 121 3.20 -12.03 -3.84
N SER A 122 4.28 -12.41 -4.55
CA SER A 122 5.07 -13.62 -4.29
C SER A 122 5.68 -13.65 -2.88
N LYS A 123 5.86 -12.50 -2.24
CA LYS A 123 6.40 -12.36 -0.88
C LYS A 123 5.32 -12.23 0.19
N THR A 124 4.06 -12.10 -0.21
CA THR A 124 2.93 -11.91 0.69
C THR A 124 2.44 -13.25 1.21
N LEU A 125 2.43 -13.40 2.54
CA LEU A 125 1.98 -14.63 3.21
C LEU A 125 0.48 -14.63 3.49
N LEU A 126 -0.07 -13.47 3.87
CA LEU A 126 -1.45 -13.34 4.35
C LEU A 126 -2.42 -13.09 3.20
N VAL A 127 -2.55 -14.09 2.31
CA VAL A 127 -3.31 -13.98 1.04
C VAL A 127 -4.72 -14.55 1.12
N PHE A 128 -4.99 -15.42 2.11
CA PHE A 128 -6.31 -15.98 2.44
C PHE A 128 -7.16 -16.32 1.20
N ASP A 129 -8.32 -15.68 1.04
CA ASP A 129 -9.29 -15.95 -0.02
C ASP A 129 -8.74 -15.66 -1.43
N ALA A 130 -7.78 -14.73 -1.55
CA ALA A 130 -7.18 -14.37 -2.82
C ALA A 130 -6.31 -15.50 -3.42
N PHE A 131 -5.95 -16.52 -2.64
CA PHE A 131 -5.21 -17.68 -3.16
C PHE A 131 -5.96 -18.33 -4.34
N ASN A 132 -7.26 -18.58 -4.18
CA ASN A 132 -8.06 -19.23 -5.21
C ASN A 132 -8.23 -18.33 -6.46
N ASP A 133 -8.34 -17.02 -6.25
CA ASP A 133 -8.44 -16.05 -7.35
C ASP A 133 -7.16 -16.02 -8.18
N VAL A 134 -6.00 -16.01 -7.52
CA VAL A 134 -4.69 -16.06 -8.19
C VAL A 134 -4.45 -17.41 -8.84
N LEU A 135 -4.90 -18.51 -8.22
CA LEU A 135 -4.81 -19.85 -8.78
C LEU A 135 -5.61 -19.97 -10.08
N ALA A 136 -6.86 -19.52 -10.08
CA ALA A 136 -7.68 -19.49 -11.30
C ALA A 136 -7.06 -18.57 -12.37
N LEU A 137 -6.55 -17.41 -11.96
CA LEU A 137 -5.89 -16.49 -12.88
C LEU A 137 -4.59 -17.09 -13.49
N SER A 138 -3.90 -17.96 -12.77
CA SER A 138 -2.65 -18.60 -13.22
C SER A 138 -2.79 -19.51 -14.43
N GLU A 139 -4.00 -19.95 -14.75
CA GLU A 139 -4.28 -20.76 -15.95
C GLU A 139 -4.02 -19.98 -17.25
N VAL A 140 -4.18 -18.65 -17.20
CA VAL A 140 -4.09 -17.78 -18.38
C VAL A 140 -3.12 -16.61 -18.22
N ASN A 141 -2.68 -16.30 -17.00
CA ASN A 141 -1.79 -15.18 -16.71
C ASN A 141 -0.43 -15.69 -16.19
N PRO A 142 0.68 -15.42 -16.91
CA PRO A 142 2.01 -15.91 -16.53
C PRO A 142 2.52 -15.30 -15.21
N TYR A 143 2.10 -14.08 -14.88
CA TYR A 143 2.48 -13.41 -13.62
C TYR A 143 1.75 -14.03 -12.42
N ALA A 144 0.46 -14.37 -12.58
CA ALA A 144 -0.26 -15.12 -11.55
C ALA A 144 0.33 -16.52 -11.35
N LYS A 145 0.77 -17.18 -12.45
CA LYS A 145 1.50 -18.44 -12.36
C LYS A 145 2.80 -18.33 -11.58
N GLN A 146 3.59 -17.27 -11.82
CA GLN A 146 4.79 -16.99 -11.03
C GLN A 146 4.47 -16.90 -9.53
N VAL A 147 3.38 -16.22 -9.16
CA VAL A 147 2.97 -16.06 -7.75
C VAL A 147 2.60 -17.42 -7.12
N ILE A 148 1.80 -18.24 -7.79
CA ILE A 148 1.45 -19.59 -7.30
C ILE A 148 2.70 -20.46 -7.14
N ASP A 149 3.60 -20.44 -8.12
CA ASP A 149 4.85 -21.20 -8.07
C ASP A 149 5.77 -20.72 -6.93
N ALA A 150 5.72 -19.43 -6.57
CA ALA A 150 6.47 -18.88 -5.45
C ALA A 150 5.88 -19.32 -4.10
N TRP A 151 4.56 -19.24 -3.93
CA TRP A 151 3.89 -19.69 -2.71
C TRP A 151 4.06 -21.20 -2.46
N GLY A 152 4.11 -22.02 -3.51
CA GLY A 152 4.36 -23.45 -3.39
C GLY A 152 5.80 -23.85 -2.99
N LYS A 153 6.75 -22.90 -2.98
CA LYS A 153 8.15 -23.12 -2.58
C LYS A 153 8.46 -22.66 -1.15
N THR A 154 7.48 -22.10 -0.47
CA THR A 154 7.62 -21.54 0.89
C THR A 154 7.19 -22.56 1.92
#